data_AF-F3QJ37-F1
#
_entry.id   AF-F3QJ37-F1
#
_cell.length_a   1.000
_cell.length_b   1.000
_cell.length_c   1.000
_cell.angle_alpha   90.00
_cell.angle_beta   90.00
_cell.angle_gamma   90.00
#
_symmetry.space_group_name_H-M   'P 1'
#
loop_
_entity.id
_entity.type
_entity.pdbx_description
1 polymer ?
#
loop_
_entity_poly.entity_id
_entity_poly.type
_entity_poly.pdbx_seq_one_letter_code
_entity_poly.pdbx_strand_id
1 'polypeptide(L)'
;ALHRGEITLKTKRGQSFRAETFMGIMRWEVLNRLKASHSELKVHNTYGYLTKHARIENGIAKSHGADAFCIAGNLGAERLGEFFFQKQTRRNNRQIHKLSILKGALRKRNQAPFEVKGFRLFDKVACQGEEGFIFGRRSSGFFDVRKLDGTRISAGISCKKLHLLEKRQTYLIEIRKEEAFPPLPEGRGLRA
;
A
#
# COMPACT_ATOMS: atom_id res chain seq x y z
N ALA A 1 45.47 -19.12 20.80
CA ALA A 1 46.20 -19.64 19.64
C ALA A 1 46.36 -18.52 18.62
N LEU A 2 47.59 -18.10 18.32
CA LEU A 2 47.89 -17.12 17.26
C LEU A 2 48.02 -17.87 15.92
N HIS A 3 47.42 -17.34 14.86
CA HIS A 3 47.48 -17.93 13.52
C HIS A 3 48.92 -17.83 12.97
N ARG A 4 49.49 -18.96 12.52
CA ARG A 4 50.88 -19.07 11.99
C ARG A 4 51.11 -18.42 10.61
N GLY A 5 50.07 -17.85 9.99
CA GLY A 5 50.20 -17.19 8.67
C GLY A 5 50.23 -18.14 7.47
N GLU A 6 50.16 -19.45 7.70
CA GLU A 6 50.24 -20.48 6.66
C GLU A 6 48.93 -20.64 5.84
N ILE A 7 47.80 -20.20 6.39
CA ILE A 7 46.49 -20.28 5.74
C ILE A 7 46.02 -18.88 5.34
N THR A 8 46.09 -18.56 4.05
CA THR A 8 45.53 -17.30 3.52
C THR A 8 44.03 -17.48 3.29
N LEU A 9 43.22 -17.10 4.27
CA LEU A 9 41.76 -17.09 4.18
C LEU A 9 41.27 -16.08 3.13
N LYS A 10 41.01 -16.55 1.89
CA LYS A 10 40.38 -15.77 0.82
C LYS A 10 38.87 -15.62 1.06
N THR A 11 38.49 -15.00 2.17
CA THR A 11 37.08 -14.85 2.54
C THR A 11 36.51 -13.59 1.91
N LYS A 12 35.50 -13.75 1.04
CA LYS A 12 34.69 -12.62 0.59
C LYS A 12 33.76 -12.21 1.74
N ARG A 13 33.50 -10.91 1.90
CA ARG A 13 32.50 -10.42 2.86
C ARG A 13 31.16 -11.10 2.54
N GLY A 14 30.58 -11.77 3.54
CA GLY A 14 29.29 -12.45 3.40
C GLY A 14 28.14 -11.49 3.10
N GLN A 15 26.95 -12.03 2.85
CA GLN A 15 25.74 -11.24 2.64
C GLN A 15 25.50 -10.29 3.82
N SER A 16 25.20 -9.03 3.52
CA SER A 16 24.85 -8.04 4.54
C SER A 16 23.42 -8.26 5.01
N PHE A 17 23.23 -8.43 6.32
CA PHE A 17 21.92 -8.56 6.97
C PHE A 17 21.36 -7.25 7.51
N ARG A 18 21.81 -6.10 6.98
CA ARG A 18 21.40 -4.77 7.48
C ARG A 18 19.90 -4.56 7.38
N ALA A 19 19.27 -5.01 6.28
CA ALA A 19 17.84 -4.83 6.07
C ALA A 19 17.02 -5.70 7.05
N GLU A 20 17.44 -6.94 7.25
CA GLU A 20 16.84 -7.92 8.16
C GLU A 20 16.97 -7.47 9.61
N THR A 21 18.15 -6.97 9.99
CA THR A 21 18.40 -6.38 11.32
C THR A 21 17.51 -5.17 11.55
N PHE A 22 17.41 -4.27 10.57
CA PHE A 22 16.51 -3.11 10.65
C PHE A 22 15.05 -3.53 10.83
N MET A 23 14.56 -4.49 10.05
CA MET A 23 13.20 -5.01 10.18
C MET A 23 12.95 -5.68 11.54
N GLY A 24 13.95 -6.38 12.08
CA GLY A 24 13.91 -6.97 13.42
C GLY A 24 13.76 -5.93 14.51
N ILE A 25 14.60 -4.88 14.48
CA ILE A 25 14.55 -3.75 15.42
C ILE A 25 13.18 -3.06 15.35
N MET A 26 12.73 -2.72 14.14
CA MET A 26 11.44 -2.06 13.93
C MET A 26 10.27 -2.88 14.46
N ARG A 27 10.27 -4.21 14.24
CA ARG A 27 9.22 -5.11 14.73
C ARG A 27 9.12 -5.08 16.27
N TRP A 28 10.25 -5.21 16.95
CA TRP A 28 10.30 -5.19 18.41
C TRP A 28 9.93 -3.83 18.97
N GLU A 29 10.43 -2.75 18.37
CA GLU A 29 10.14 -1.39 18.81
C GLU A 29 8.65 -1.08 18.71
N VAL A 30 7.99 -1.43 17.60
CA VAL A 30 6.55 -1.24 17.43
C VAL A 30 5.77 -2.03 18.47
N LEU A 31 6.12 -3.30 18.70
CA LEU A 31 5.46 -4.15 19.69
C LEU A 31 5.58 -3.57 21.11
N ASN A 32 6.79 -3.14 21.49
CA ASN A 32 7.06 -2.60 22.81
C ASN A 32 6.33 -1.26 23.03
N ARG A 33 6.33 -0.38 22.03
CA ARG A 33 5.57 0.89 22.09
C ARG A 33 4.07 0.66 22.20
N LEU A 34 3.52 -0.32 21.49
CA LEU A 34 2.10 -0.64 21.58
C LEU A 34 1.72 -1.14 22.97
N LYS A 35 2.51 -2.07 23.53
CA LYS A 35 2.32 -2.53 24.92
C LYS A 35 2.43 -1.41 25.95
N ALA A 36 3.36 -0.49 25.76
CA ALA A 36 3.57 0.64 26.67
C ALA A 36 2.43 1.68 26.59
N SER A 37 1.88 1.90 25.40
CA SER A 37 0.81 2.89 25.19
C SER A 37 -0.60 2.36 25.51
N HIS A 38 -0.79 1.04 25.46
CA HIS A 38 -2.09 0.40 25.69
C HIS A 38 -1.92 -0.81 26.62
N SER A 39 -1.66 -0.55 27.90
CA SER A 39 -1.41 -1.59 28.90
C SER A 39 -2.61 -2.51 29.17
N GLU A 40 -3.81 -2.03 28.88
CA GLU A 40 -5.08 -2.74 28.98
C GLU A 40 -5.28 -3.78 27.87
N LEU A 41 -4.57 -3.63 26.75
CA LEU A 41 -4.69 -4.52 25.60
C LEU A 41 -3.64 -5.64 25.66
N LYS A 42 -4.12 -6.88 25.44
CA LYS A 42 -3.27 -8.05 25.31
C LYS A 42 -2.62 -8.09 23.92
N VAL A 43 -1.41 -7.54 23.80
CA VAL A 43 -0.67 -7.47 22.52
C VAL A 43 0.34 -8.61 22.38
N HIS A 44 0.20 -9.40 21.32
CA HIS A 44 1.14 -10.48 20.96
C HIS A 44 1.60 -10.35 19.51
N ASN A 45 2.79 -10.87 19.23
CA ASN A 45 3.24 -11.15 17.88
C ASN A 45 2.92 -12.60 17.51
N THR A 46 2.81 -12.86 16.21
CA THR A 46 2.65 -14.21 15.67
C THR A 46 3.59 -14.39 14.48
N TYR A 47 3.70 -15.61 13.98
CA TYR A 47 4.55 -15.98 12.88
C TYR A 47 3.73 -16.46 11.69
N GLY A 48 4.20 -16.14 10.48
CA GLY A 48 3.49 -16.48 9.25
C GLY A 48 3.30 -17.99 9.03
N TYR A 49 4.13 -18.84 9.62
CA TYR A 49 3.95 -20.29 9.52
C TYR A 49 2.74 -20.78 10.35
N LEU A 50 2.49 -20.17 11.51
CA LEU A 50 1.34 -20.49 12.36
C LEU A 50 0.04 -20.05 11.67
N THR A 51 0.00 -18.83 11.15
CA THR A 51 -1.18 -18.31 10.45
C THR A 51 -1.44 -19.09 9.17
N LYS A 52 -0.39 -19.50 8.44
CA LYS A 52 -0.50 -20.40 7.29
C LYS A 52 -1.09 -21.76 7.67
N HIS A 53 -0.66 -22.35 8.78
CA HIS A 53 -1.18 -23.64 9.26
C HIS A 53 -2.68 -23.54 9.57
N ALA A 54 -3.06 -22.58 10.40
CA ALA A 54 -4.46 -22.34 10.76
C ALA A 54 -5.34 -22.10 9.53
N ARG A 55 -4.83 -21.35 8.54
CA ARG A 55 -5.53 -21.10 7.27
C ARG A 55 -5.81 -22.40 6.50
N ILE A 56 -4.81 -23.28 6.39
CA ILE A 56 -4.92 -24.55 5.65
C ILE A 56 -5.86 -25.52 6.37
N GLU A 57 -5.70 -25.66 7.69
CA GLU A 57 -6.52 -26.54 8.54
C GLU A 57 -8.01 -26.18 8.47
N ASN A 58 -8.32 -24.89 8.33
CA ASN A 58 -9.69 -24.40 8.23
C ASN A 58 -10.18 -24.21 6.76
N GLY A 59 -9.41 -24.69 5.77
CA GLY A 59 -9.82 -24.63 4.36
C GLY A 59 -9.97 -23.21 3.78
N ILE A 60 -9.33 -22.20 4.37
CA ILE A 60 -9.52 -20.80 4.00
C ILE A 60 -8.63 -20.45 2.80
N ALA A 61 -9.22 -19.86 1.76
CA ALA A 61 -8.46 -19.38 0.60
C ALA A 61 -7.48 -18.26 0.99
N LYS A 62 -6.33 -18.20 0.32
CA LYS A 62 -5.31 -17.19 0.62
C LYS A 62 -5.75 -15.80 0.13
N SER A 63 -5.97 -14.89 1.06
CA SER A 63 -6.17 -13.45 0.80
C SER A 63 -5.53 -12.63 1.94
N HIS A 64 -5.29 -11.33 1.72
CA HIS A 64 -4.82 -10.46 2.80
C HIS A 64 -5.81 -10.38 3.97
N GLY A 65 -7.11 -10.42 3.67
CA GLY A 65 -8.17 -10.48 4.69
C GLY A 65 -8.15 -11.81 5.45
N ALA A 66 -7.95 -12.93 4.76
CA ALA A 66 -7.85 -14.25 5.38
C ALA A 66 -6.64 -14.36 6.32
N ASP A 67 -5.49 -13.79 5.96
CA ASP A 67 -4.32 -13.78 6.83
C ASP A 67 -4.60 -12.95 8.11
N ALA A 68 -5.29 -11.80 7.99
CA ALA A 68 -5.72 -11.00 9.14
C ALA A 68 -6.75 -11.73 10.03
N PHE A 69 -7.68 -12.45 9.41
CA PHE A 69 -8.66 -13.29 10.11
C PHE A 69 -7.98 -14.42 10.91
N CYS A 70 -6.98 -15.08 10.31
CA CYS A 70 -6.17 -16.08 10.99
C CYS A 70 -5.33 -15.48 12.14
N ILE A 71 -4.86 -14.24 12.00
CA ILE A 71 -4.16 -13.52 13.09
C ILE A 71 -5.11 -13.21 14.24
N ALA A 72 -6.37 -12.86 13.97
CA ALA A 72 -7.36 -12.59 15.00
C ALA A 72 -7.71 -13.84 15.83
N GLY A 73 -7.57 -15.04 15.26
CA GLY A 73 -7.72 -16.32 15.95
C GLY A 73 -9.17 -16.74 16.23
N ASN A 74 -10.16 -15.88 15.99
CA ASN A 74 -11.57 -16.19 16.13
C ASN A 74 -12.17 -16.72 14.81
N LEU A 75 -11.82 -17.97 14.46
CA LEU A 75 -12.16 -18.56 13.16
C LEU A 75 -13.65 -18.95 13.00
N GLY A 76 -14.41 -18.98 14.09
CA GLY A 76 -15.85 -19.20 14.07
C GLY A 76 -16.68 -17.95 13.81
N ALA A 77 -16.06 -16.78 13.71
CA ALA A 77 -16.77 -15.53 13.46
C ALA A 77 -17.21 -15.42 12.00
N GLU A 78 -18.42 -14.89 11.79
CA GLU A 78 -18.90 -14.53 10.47
C GLU A 78 -18.07 -13.38 9.89
N ARG A 79 -17.59 -13.56 8.66
CA ARG A 79 -16.80 -12.55 7.97
C ARG A 79 -17.74 -11.55 7.31
N LEU A 80 -17.55 -10.26 7.62
CA LEU A 80 -18.16 -9.19 6.85
C LEU A 80 -17.57 -9.30 5.43
N GLY A 81 -18.38 -9.68 4.45
CA GLY A 81 -17.96 -9.91 3.06
C GLY A 81 -17.45 -8.65 2.33
N GLU A 82 -17.11 -7.61 3.07
CA GLU A 82 -16.57 -6.34 2.61
C GLU A 82 -15.41 -5.91 3.49
N PHE A 83 -14.41 -5.25 2.89
CA PHE A 83 -13.25 -4.75 3.60
C PHE A 83 -12.82 -3.38 3.07
N PHE A 84 -12.14 -2.62 3.94
CA PHE A 84 -11.54 -1.36 3.56
C PHE A 84 -10.22 -1.59 2.82
N PHE A 85 -10.17 -1.25 1.54
CA PHE A 85 -8.94 -1.16 0.78
C PHE A 85 -8.32 0.22 0.95
N GLN A 86 -7.15 0.27 1.59
CA GLN A 86 -6.45 1.52 1.87
C GLN A 86 -5.18 1.63 1.04
N LYS A 87 -5.00 2.77 0.36
CA LYS A 87 -3.79 3.09 -0.38
C LYS A 87 -3.18 4.37 0.15
N GLN A 88 -1.99 4.27 0.73
CA GLN A 88 -1.24 5.45 1.12
C GLN A 88 -0.72 6.15 -0.15
N THR A 89 -1.05 7.43 -0.30
CA THR A 89 -0.52 8.23 -1.41
C THR A 89 0.52 9.21 -0.93
N ARG A 90 1.49 9.51 -1.81
CA ARG A 90 2.52 10.51 -1.52
C ARG A 90 1.85 11.88 -1.34
N ARG A 91 2.31 12.64 -0.34
CA ARG A 91 1.79 13.99 -0.10
C ARG A 91 2.23 15.00 -1.17
N ASN A 92 3.51 14.95 -1.56
CA ASN A 92 4.13 15.88 -2.52
C ASN A 92 5.00 15.12 -3.53
N ASN A 93 5.14 15.67 -4.74
CA ASN A 93 6.06 15.14 -5.75
C ASN A 93 7.49 15.56 -5.39
N ARG A 94 8.41 14.60 -5.23
CA ARG A 94 9.82 14.85 -4.83
C ARG A 94 10.71 15.25 -6.03
N GLN A 95 10.25 16.16 -6.89
CA GLN A 95 10.95 16.55 -8.11
C GLN A 95 11.67 17.91 -8.02
N ILE A 96 12.04 18.35 -6.82
CA ILE A 96 12.83 19.59 -6.63
C ILE A 96 14.17 19.50 -7.40
N HIS A 97 14.75 18.31 -7.53
CA HIS A 97 16.01 18.07 -8.26
C HIS A 97 15.89 18.21 -9.79
N LYS A 98 14.68 18.32 -10.37
CA LYS A 98 14.48 18.49 -11.82
C LYS A 98 14.45 19.96 -12.26
N LEU A 99 15.06 20.85 -11.48
CA LEU A 99 15.09 22.29 -11.76
C LEU A 99 16.03 22.57 -12.95
N SER A 100 15.49 22.48 -14.18
CA SER A 100 16.21 22.92 -15.38
C SER A 100 16.10 24.43 -15.54
N ILE A 101 17.22 25.07 -15.90
CA ILE A 101 17.27 26.49 -16.24
C ILE A 101 16.87 26.62 -17.71
N LEU A 102 15.84 27.43 -18.00
CA LEU A 102 15.42 27.73 -19.36
C LEU A 102 16.32 28.81 -19.98
N LYS A 103 16.21 28.98 -21.29
CA LYS A 103 16.86 30.09 -22.02
C LYS A 103 16.51 31.43 -21.36
N GLY A 104 17.50 32.29 -21.16
CA GLY A 104 17.35 33.57 -20.46
C GLY A 104 17.40 33.48 -18.92
N ALA A 105 18.04 32.43 -18.38
CA ALA A 105 18.20 32.21 -16.94
C ALA A 105 16.88 32.06 -16.14
N LEU A 106 15.75 31.86 -16.82
CA LEU A 106 14.45 31.70 -16.17
C LEU A 106 14.34 30.30 -15.55
N ARG A 107 14.06 30.25 -14.24
CA ARG A 107 13.80 28.98 -13.54
C ARG A 107 12.34 28.59 -13.68
N LYS A 108 12.07 27.46 -14.34
CA LYS A 108 10.70 26.93 -14.45
C LYS A 108 10.26 26.30 -13.13
N ARG A 109 9.10 26.71 -12.62
CA ARG A 109 8.44 26.01 -11.52
C ARG A 109 7.85 24.70 -12.04
N ASN A 110 8.55 23.58 -11.84
CA ASN A 110 8.09 22.23 -12.20
C ASN A 110 7.04 21.68 -11.22
N GLN A 111 6.09 22.52 -10.84
CA GLN A 111 5.00 22.19 -9.92
C GLN A 111 3.68 22.55 -10.59
N ALA A 112 2.84 21.54 -10.84
CA ALA A 112 1.46 21.78 -11.23
C ALA A 112 0.72 22.49 -10.08
N PRO A 113 -0.27 23.36 -10.38
CA PRO A 113 -1.11 23.98 -9.37
C PRO A 113 -1.64 22.95 -8.35
N PHE A 114 -1.63 23.32 -7.08
CA PHE A 114 -2.09 22.41 -6.02
C PHE A 114 -3.57 22.07 -6.20
N GLU A 115 -4.35 23.02 -6.68
CA GLU A 115 -5.78 22.89 -6.98
C GLU A 115 -6.06 23.36 -8.40
N VAL A 116 -6.97 22.67 -9.10
CA VAL A 116 -7.42 23.04 -10.44
C VAL A 116 -8.93 23.02 -10.41
N LYS A 117 -9.57 24.17 -10.69
CA LYS A 117 -11.03 24.32 -10.74
C LYS A 117 -11.76 23.74 -9.49
N GLY A 118 -11.19 23.89 -8.30
CA GLY A 118 -11.78 23.37 -7.04
C GLY A 118 -11.31 21.98 -6.61
N PHE A 119 -10.55 21.27 -7.45
CA PHE A 119 -10.20 19.87 -7.26
C PHE A 119 -8.68 19.63 -7.15
N ARG A 120 -8.31 18.66 -6.31
CA ARG A 120 -6.92 18.27 -6.03
C ARG A 120 -6.67 16.84 -6.50
N LEU A 121 -5.38 16.51 -6.60
CA LEU A 121 -4.97 15.14 -6.88
C LEU A 121 -5.37 14.27 -5.68
N PHE A 122 -6.01 13.13 -5.97
CA PHE A 122 -6.53 12.16 -5.02
C PHE A 122 -7.73 12.63 -4.18
N ASP A 123 -8.42 13.71 -4.58
CA ASP A 123 -9.77 13.97 -4.06
C ASP A 123 -10.70 12.83 -4.48
N LYS A 124 -11.60 12.43 -3.57
CA LYS A 124 -12.66 11.47 -3.85
C LYS A 124 -13.83 12.21 -4.50
N VAL A 125 -14.27 11.72 -5.65
CA VAL A 125 -15.27 12.36 -6.49
C VAL A 125 -16.28 11.35 -7.01
N ALA A 126 -17.51 11.80 -7.18
CA ALA A 126 -18.53 11.08 -7.94
C ALA A 126 -18.56 11.59 -9.38
N CYS A 127 -18.54 10.67 -10.34
CA CYS A 127 -18.78 10.94 -11.75
C CYS A 127 -19.45 9.76 -12.44
N GLN A 128 -20.37 10.06 -13.37
CA GLN A 128 -21.06 9.03 -14.17
C GLN A 128 -21.78 7.96 -13.32
N GLY A 129 -22.22 8.32 -12.11
CA GLY A 129 -22.86 7.38 -11.17
C GLY A 129 -21.89 6.51 -10.39
N GLU A 130 -20.58 6.65 -10.58
CA GLU A 130 -19.54 5.91 -9.86
C GLU A 130 -18.68 6.82 -8.98
N GLU A 131 -18.13 6.26 -7.91
CA GLU A 131 -17.13 6.92 -7.07
C GLU A 131 -15.71 6.55 -7.51
N GLY A 132 -14.82 7.53 -7.46
CA GLY A 132 -13.40 7.30 -7.71
C GLY A 132 -12.52 8.42 -7.18
N PHE A 133 -11.25 8.35 -7.56
CA PHE A 133 -10.24 9.31 -7.13
C PHE A 133 -9.60 10.00 -8.34
N ILE A 134 -9.28 11.28 -8.19
CA ILE A 134 -8.57 12.04 -9.23
C ILE A 134 -7.10 11.59 -9.30
N PHE A 135 -6.68 10.97 -10.40
CA PHE A 135 -5.29 10.56 -10.66
C PHE A 135 -4.56 11.48 -11.64
N GLY A 136 -5.28 12.32 -12.38
CA GLY A 136 -4.70 13.26 -13.32
C GLY A 136 -5.51 14.55 -13.40
N ARG A 137 -4.82 15.67 -13.62
CA ARG A 137 -5.41 17.01 -13.68
C ARG A 137 -4.80 17.78 -14.83
N ARG A 138 -5.65 18.36 -15.67
CA ARG A 138 -5.26 19.27 -16.76
C ARG A 138 -5.69 20.68 -16.38
N SER A 139 -4.84 21.67 -16.65
CA SER A 139 -5.13 23.09 -16.37
C SER A 139 -6.43 23.58 -17.03
N SER A 140 -6.82 22.98 -18.15
CA SER A 140 -8.09 23.22 -18.85
C SER A 140 -9.35 22.79 -18.08
N GLY A 141 -9.21 22.12 -16.93
CA GLY A 141 -10.35 21.66 -16.12
C GLY A 141 -10.87 20.28 -16.52
N PHE A 142 -10.00 19.43 -17.07
CA PHE A 142 -10.28 18.02 -17.34
C PHE A 142 -9.47 17.11 -16.41
N PHE A 143 -10.08 16.01 -15.98
CA PHE A 143 -9.56 15.14 -14.93
C PHE A 143 -9.56 13.68 -15.36
N ASP A 144 -8.54 12.95 -14.92
CA ASP A 144 -8.47 11.49 -15.02
C ASP A 144 -8.92 10.91 -13.68
N VAL A 145 -10.01 10.15 -13.67
CA VAL A 145 -10.63 9.58 -12.49
C VAL A 145 -10.56 8.06 -12.56
N ARG A 146 -10.07 7.45 -11.49
CA ARG A 146 -9.85 5.99 -11.39
C ARG A 146 -10.23 5.46 -10.01
N LYS A 147 -10.61 4.19 -9.97
CA LYS A 147 -10.71 3.40 -8.73
C LYS A 147 -9.31 3.02 -8.23
N LEU A 148 -9.21 2.51 -7.00
CA LEU A 148 -7.88 2.23 -6.41
C LEU A 148 -7.20 0.99 -7.00
N ASP A 149 -7.96 0.12 -7.67
CA ASP A 149 -7.50 -1.02 -8.47
C ASP A 149 -6.82 -0.58 -9.78
N GLY A 150 -6.97 0.69 -10.16
CA GLY A 150 -6.46 1.26 -11.40
C GLY A 150 -7.48 1.29 -12.53
N THR A 151 -8.70 0.75 -12.34
CA THR A 151 -9.80 0.82 -13.28
C THR A 151 -10.14 2.28 -13.55
N ARG A 152 -10.10 2.66 -14.83
CA ARG A 152 -10.28 4.04 -15.26
C ARG A 152 -11.75 4.30 -15.53
N ILE A 153 -12.37 5.13 -14.71
CA ILE A 153 -13.76 5.56 -14.89
C ILE A 153 -13.82 6.54 -16.07
N SER A 154 -12.92 7.53 -16.09
CA SER A 154 -12.81 8.47 -17.21
C SER A 154 -11.40 9.03 -17.35
N ALA A 155 -10.88 9.11 -18.57
CA ALA A 155 -9.56 9.66 -18.87
C ALA A 155 -9.52 11.20 -18.96
N GLY A 156 -10.67 11.86 -18.95
CA GLY A 156 -10.78 13.28 -19.25
C GLY A 156 -12.19 13.81 -19.03
N ILE A 157 -12.70 13.73 -17.80
CA ILE A 157 -13.99 14.30 -17.44
C ILE A 157 -13.85 15.78 -17.08
N SER A 158 -14.80 16.62 -17.52
CA SER A 158 -14.84 18.05 -17.18
C SER A 158 -15.16 18.26 -15.70
N CYS A 159 -14.59 19.31 -15.09
CA CYS A 159 -14.94 19.75 -13.72
C CYS A 159 -16.45 19.91 -13.51
N LYS A 160 -17.20 20.31 -14.54
CA LYS A 160 -18.65 20.53 -14.44
C LYS A 160 -19.44 19.25 -14.18
N LYS A 161 -18.86 18.08 -14.48
CA LYS A 161 -19.48 16.76 -14.31
C LYS A 161 -18.92 16.00 -13.10
N LEU A 162 -18.09 16.67 -12.28
CA LEU A 162 -17.51 16.10 -11.08
C LEU A 162 -18.20 16.66 -9.84
N HIS A 163 -18.51 15.76 -8.91
CA HIS A 163 -19.01 16.13 -7.59
C HIS A 163 -17.98 15.71 -6.56
N LEU A 164 -17.51 16.65 -5.74
CA LEU A 164 -16.57 16.35 -4.68
C LEU A 164 -17.30 15.63 -3.55
N LEU A 165 -16.81 14.44 -3.18
CA LEU A 165 -17.29 13.71 -2.01
C LEU A 165 -16.38 13.96 -0.80
N GLU A 166 -15.08 13.90 -1.04
CA GLU A 166 -14.09 14.01 0.03
C GLU A 166 -12.80 14.66 -0.49
N LYS A 167 -12.23 15.55 0.32
CA LYS A 167 -10.89 16.08 0.05
C LYS A 167 -9.84 15.01 0.31
N ARG A 168 -8.74 15.06 -0.45
CA ARG A 168 -7.61 14.15 -0.31
C ARG A 168 -7.16 14.01 1.15
N GLN A 169 -7.12 12.77 1.62
CA GLN A 169 -6.48 12.38 2.87
C GLN A 169 -5.10 11.72 2.66
N THR A 170 -4.46 11.29 3.76
CA THR A 170 -3.19 10.52 3.70
C THR A 170 -3.41 9.13 3.11
N TYR A 171 -4.54 8.51 3.43
CA TYR A 171 -4.96 7.22 2.92
C TYR A 171 -6.18 7.43 2.04
N LEU A 172 -6.17 6.84 0.85
CA LEU A 172 -7.38 6.72 0.04
C LEU A 172 -8.06 5.42 0.44
N ILE A 173 -9.35 5.48 0.71
CA ILE A 173 -10.12 4.38 1.27
C ILE A 173 -11.26 4.04 0.33
N GLU A 174 -11.37 2.78 -0.04
CA GLU A 174 -12.46 2.22 -0.84
C GLU A 174 -13.01 0.99 -0.11
N ILE A 175 -14.32 0.85 -0.04
CA ILE A 175 -14.95 -0.38 0.45
C ILE A 175 -15.02 -1.35 -0.72
N ARG A 176 -14.52 -2.57 -0.54
CA ARG A 176 -14.54 -3.62 -1.55
C ARG A 176 -15.24 -4.84 -1.00
N LYS A 177 -16.02 -5.50 -1.85
CA LYS A 177 -16.51 -6.83 -1.56
C LYS A 177 -15.35 -7.80 -1.64
N GLU A 178 -15.27 -8.72 -0.68
CA GLU A 178 -14.42 -9.88 -0.80
C GLU A 178 -15.02 -10.78 -1.88
N GLU A 179 -14.49 -10.69 -3.09
CA GLU A 179 -14.85 -11.64 -4.14
C GLU A 179 -14.52 -13.03 -3.61
N ALA A 180 -15.55 -13.89 -3.53
CA ALA A 180 -15.32 -15.32 -3.45
C ALA A 180 -14.54 -15.69 -4.72
N PHE A 181 -13.22 -15.87 -4.58
CA PHE A 181 -12.43 -16.34 -5.71
C PHE A 181 -13.09 -17.61 -6.24
N PRO A 182 -13.32 -17.74 -7.56
CA PRO A 182 -13.72 -19.03 -8.10
C PRO A 182 -12.69 -20.07 -7.67
N PRO A 183 -13.10 -21.33 -7.42
CA PRO A 183 -12.18 -22.38 -7.02
C PRO A 183 -10.98 -22.40 -7.95
N LEU A 184 -9.79 -22.58 -7.37
CA LEU A 184 -8.56 -22.71 -8.15
C LEU A 184 -8.78 -23.79 -9.22
N PRO A 185 -8.50 -23.53 -10.51
CA PRO A 185 -8.59 -24.56 -11.51
C PRO A 185 -7.67 -25.71 -11.10
N GLU A 186 -8.22 -26.93 -11.03
CA GLU A 186 -7.44 -28.14 -10.80
C GLU A 186 -6.33 -28.22 -11.86
N GLY A 187 -5.08 -28.26 -11.41
CA GLY A 187 -3.94 -28.55 -12.28
C GLY A 187 -3.22 -27.34 -12.89
N ARG A 188 -2.43 -26.63 -12.08
CA ARG A 188 -1.12 -26.16 -12.55
C ARG A 188 -0.05 -26.53 -11.53
N GLY A 189 0.69 -27.58 -11.85
CA GLY A 189 1.83 -28.05 -11.08
C GLY A 189 2.85 -26.94 -10.85
N LEU A 190 3.40 -26.94 -9.64
CA LEU A 190 4.58 -26.17 -9.25
C LEU A 190 5.70 -26.48 -10.25
N ARG A 191 6.18 -25.47 -10.99
CA ARG A 191 7.52 -25.54 -11.57
C ARG A 191 8.49 -24.98 -10.54
N ALA A 192 9.49 -25.80 -10.24
CA ALA A 192 10.60 -25.54 -9.33
C ALA A 192 11.41 -24.29 -9.73
#